data_AF-A0A4Q5N403-F1
#
_entry.id   AF-A0A4Q5N403-F1
#
_cell.length_a   1.000
_cell.length_b   1.000
_cell.length_c   1.000
_cell.angle_alpha   90.00
_cell.angle_beta   90.00
_cell.angle_gamma   90.00
#
_symmetry.space_group_name_H-M   'P 1'
#
loop_
_entity.id
_entity.type
_entity.pdbx_description
1 polymer ?
#
loop_
_entity_poly.entity_id
_entity_poly.type
_entity_poly.pdbx_seq_one_letter_code
_entity_poly.pdbx_strand_id
1 'polypeptide(L)'
;MPGPAPSAPASRRLQATTVARRLGRVLRFGAPSGWYGAPAVADGWWPPPPVAVVAAGRRDGLPAELRSRYDDLLAGARPHDDVRAVLERVFAAGASLDAVAFLAATWPELTDRDRAQVAAPLRPVGRARELRLAEAPAQQMDPTTCGSAVLGMLAASGDPLLALWLVTGRRMPTARPWWLGTRAVADDVATDAASRFVGLQLAVRRASNRSALGPLSWPAGLGTPPWGAARAAVFPGATFRSVMIDDTDTRGLRALLGRAERALAAGVGVPLFTGGDLGGGVAAAVPRHVVLLTPAATPPGPGEVGPESGRYTVYEPSSGAVHAVTRAELLAPDGARAALGGWSHACWAVLPGA
;
A
#
# COMPACT_ATOMS: atom_id res chain seq x y z
N MET A 1 29.98 -25.31 43.48
CA MET A 1 29.22 -24.22 42.85
C MET A 1 28.20 -24.85 41.90
N PRO A 2 26.90 -24.78 42.18
CA PRO A 2 25.88 -25.25 41.25
C PRO A 2 25.81 -24.29 40.07
N GLY A 3 25.91 -24.83 38.85
CA GLY A 3 25.83 -24.07 37.61
C GLY A 3 24.45 -23.41 37.43
N PRO A 4 24.36 -22.33 36.63
CA PRO A 4 23.10 -21.65 36.40
C PRO A 4 22.11 -22.61 35.74
N ALA A 5 20.90 -22.65 36.29
CA ALA A 5 19.79 -23.41 35.72
C ALA A 5 19.54 -22.96 34.27
N PRO A 6 19.24 -23.90 33.35
CA PRO A 6 18.85 -23.54 31.99
C PRO A 6 17.63 -22.62 32.04
N SER A 7 17.74 -21.47 31.38
CA SER A 7 16.65 -20.53 31.18
C SER A 7 15.48 -21.27 30.53
N ALA A 8 14.28 -21.13 31.12
CA ALA A 8 13.06 -21.68 30.55
C ALA A 8 12.90 -21.18 29.11
N PRO A 9 12.47 -22.03 28.16
CA PRO A 9 12.21 -21.58 26.80
C PRO A 9 11.17 -20.46 26.84
N ALA A 10 11.52 -19.29 26.30
CA ALA A 10 10.58 -18.19 26.14
C ALA A 10 9.30 -18.74 25.49
N SER A 11 8.18 -18.64 26.21
CA SER A 11 6.89 -19.11 25.70
C SER A 11 6.63 -18.37 24.39
N ARG A 12 6.70 -19.11 23.27
CA ARG A 12 6.41 -18.55 21.95
C ARG A 12 4.98 -18.02 21.98
N ARG A 13 4.85 -16.69 21.92
CA ARG A 13 3.56 -16.00 21.85
C ARG A 13 2.97 -16.31 20.48
N LEU A 14 1.91 -17.12 20.46
CA LEU A 14 1.28 -17.58 19.22
C LEU A 14 0.26 -16.53 18.73
N GLN A 15 0.21 -16.31 17.41
CA GLN A 15 -0.84 -15.53 16.76
C GLN A 15 -2.13 -16.36 16.55
N ALA A 16 -3.28 -15.69 16.48
CA ALA A 16 -4.55 -16.35 16.14
C ALA A 16 -4.57 -16.88 14.71
N THR A 17 -3.91 -16.21 13.76
CA THR A 17 -3.78 -16.65 12.37
C THR A 17 -3.04 -17.99 12.27
N THR A 18 -2.02 -18.19 13.10
CA THR A 18 -1.30 -19.45 13.24
C THR A 18 -2.22 -20.59 13.71
N VAL A 19 -3.04 -20.32 14.73
CA VAL A 19 -4.02 -21.30 15.23
C VAL A 19 -5.10 -21.58 14.19
N ALA A 20 -5.66 -20.54 13.56
CA ALA A 20 -6.69 -20.65 12.53
C ALA A 20 -6.19 -21.42 11.29
N ARG A 21 -4.95 -21.19 10.85
CA ARG A 21 -4.35 -21.92 9.73
C ARG A 21 -4.08 -23.39 10.08
N ARG A 22 -3.63 -23.67 11.31
CA ARG A 22 -3.44 -25.05 11.79
C ARG A 22 -4.77 -25.80 11.88
N LEU A 23 -5.80 -25.18 12.45
CA LEU A 23 -7.16 -25.75 12.50
C LEU A 23 -7.77 -25.92 11.10
N GLY A 24 -7.59 -24.93 10.20
CA GLY A 24 -8.05 -25.01 8.82
C GLY A 24 -7.39 -26.15 8.01
N ARG A 25 -6.09 -26.42 8.23
CA ARG A 25 -5.40 -27.58 7.63
C ARG A 25 -5.92 -28.92 8.16
N VAL A 26 -6.23 -29.00 9.46
CA VAL A 26 -6.68 -30.23 10.12
C VAL A 26 -8.13 -30.55 9.80
N LEU A 27 -9.00 -29.55 9.75
CA LEU A 27 -10.45 -29.78 9.74
C LEU A 27 -11.08 -29.80 8.34
N ARG A 28 -10.37 -29.40 7.26
CA ARG A 28 -10.94 -29.27 5.89
C ARG A 28 -12.35 -28.63 5.89
N PHE A 29 -12.65 -27.71 6.82
CA PHE A 29 -13.94 -27.04 6.86
C PHE A 29 -14.10 -26.20 5.59
N GLY A 30 -15.19 -26.44 4.86
CA GLY A 30 -15.57 -25.74 3.65
C GLY A 30 -15.94 -24.27 3.88
N ALA A 31 -14.99 -23.46 4.33
CA ALA A 31 -15.08 -22.03 4.04
C ALA A 31 -14.98 -21.86 2.52
N PRO A 32 -15.74 -20.94 1.90
CA PRO A 32 -15.60 -20.65 0.48
C PRO A 32 -14.11 -20.40 0.20
N SER A 33 -13.60 -21.00 -0.87
CA SER A 33 -12.18 -21.09 -1.27
C SER A 33 -11.38 -19.77 -1.35
N GLY A 34 -11.97 -18.62 -0.99
CA GLY A 34 -11.33 -17.32 -0.84
C GLY A 34 -11.04 -16.85 0.59
N TRP A 35 -11.53 -17.52 1.65
CA TRP A 35 -11.33 -17.09 3.04
C TRP A 35 -9.96 -17.45 3.60
N TYR A 36 -9.46 -18.63 3.22
CA TYR A 36 -8.09 -19.06 3.46
C TYR A 36 -7.36 -18.83 2.14
N GLY A 37 -6.63 -17.72 2.04
CA GLY A 37 -5.89 -17.38 0.83
C GLY A 37 -5.09 -18.56 0.28
N ALA A 38 -4.89 -18.57 -1.04
CA ALA A 38 -4.15 -19.61 -1.77
C ALA A 38 -2.90 -20.07 -0.99
N PRO A 39 -2.57 -21.37 -1.00
CA PRO A 39 -1.41 -21.89 -0.28
C PRO A 39 -0.17 -21.04 -0.63
N ALA A 40 0.64 -20.74 0.39
CA ALA A 40 1.80 -19.84 0.32
C ALA A 40 2.87 -20.24 -0.72
N VAL A 41 2.68 -21.32 -1.48
CA VAL A 41 3.64 -21.92 -2.42
C VAL A 41 3.05 -22.11 -3.83
N ALA A 42 1.90 -21.52 -4.19
CA ALA A 42 1.42 -21.67 -5.57
C ALA A 42 2.36 -20.93 -6.56
N ASP A 43 3.08 -21.73 -7.35
CA ASP A 43 3.84 -21.35 -8.53
C ASP A 43 2.97 -20.49 -9.47
N GLY A 44 3.46 -19.31 -9.87
CA GLY A 44 2.73 -18.36 -10.70
C GLY A 44 2.63 -16.93 -10.16
N TRP A 45 3.23 -16.63 -9.00
CA TRP A 45 3.43 -15.24 -8.59
C TRP A 45 4.50 -14.59 -9.48
N TRP A 46 4.11 -13.53 -10.20
CA TRP A 46 5.03 -12.67 -10.94
C TRP A 46 5.07 -11.28 -10.30
N PRO A 47 6.25 -10.66 -10.15
CA PRO A 47 6.28 -9.27 -9.71
C PRO A 47 5.52 -8.40 -10.72
N PRO A 48 4.83 -7.35 -10.25
CA PRO A 48 4.25 -6.38 -11.17
C PRO A 48 5.39 -5.76 -11.99
N PRO A 49 5.18 -5.52 -13.29
CA PRO A 49 6.17 -4.81 -14.10
C PRO A 49 6.41 -3.41 -13.52
N PRO A 50 7.64 -2.88 -13.59
CA PRO A 50 7.89 -1.49 -13.24
C PRO A 50 6.97 -0.54 -14.02
N VAL A 51 6.60 0.59 -13.43
CA VAL A 51 5.72 1.60 -14.04
C VAL A 51 6.17 2.00 -15.45
N ALA A 52 7.49 2.18 -15.67
CA ALA A 52 8.04 2.52 -16.97
C ALA A 52 7.76 1.44 -18.03
N VAL A 53 7.76 0.16 -17.65
CA VAL A 53 7.43 -0.96 -18.55
C VAL A 53 5.94 -0.96 -18.88
N VAL A 54 5.07 -0.67 -17.90
CA VAL A 54 3.61 -0.52 -18.15
C VAL A 54 3.34 0.64 -19.11
N ALA A 55 3.99 1.79 -18.89
CA ALA A 55 3.86 2.96 -19.74
C ALA A 55 4.36 2.67 -21.18
N ALA A 56 5.51 2.01 -21.33
CA ALA A 56 6.04 1.61 -22.63
C ALA A 56 5.09 0.67 -23.38
N GLY A 57 4.58 -0.38 -22.72
CA GLY A 57 3.62 -1.30 -23.34
C GLY A 57 2.33 -0.60 -23.79
N ARG A 58 1.82 0.37 -23.02
CA ARG A 58 0.68 1.20 -23.44
C ARG A 58 1.01 2.11 -24.62
N ARG A 59 2.20 2.70 -24.63
CA ARG A 59 2.68 3.59 -25.70
C ARG A 59 2.81 2.83 -27.02
N ASP A 60 3.29 1.59 -26.97
CA ASP A 60 3.47 0.77 -28.16
C ASP A 60 2.13 0.42 -28.81
N GLY A 61 1.07 0.27 -28.01
CA GLY A 61 -0.31 0.07 -28.47
C GLY A 61 -1.02 1.32 -29.03
N LEU A 62 -0.42 2.51 -28.97
CA LEU A 62 -1.02 3.73 -29.54
C LEU A 62 -0.88 3.81 -31.07
N PRO A 63 -1.85 4.43 -31.77
CA PRO A 63 -1.65 4.93 -33.13
C PRO A 63 -0.43 5.85 -33.24
N ALA A 64 0.19 5.95 -34.42
CA ALA A 64 1.44 6.67 -34.62
C ALA A 64 1.36 8.15 -34.21
N GLU A 65 0.24 8.81 -34.50
CA GLU A 65 -0.02 10.22 -34.18
C GLU A 65 -0.11 10.42 -32.65
N LEU A 66 -0.83 9.54 -31.96
CA LEU A 66 -0.96 9.59 -30.51
C LEU A 66 0.36 9.23 -29.80
N ARG A 67 1.13 8.31 -30.38
CA ARG A 67 2.46 7.96 -29.90
C ARG A 67 3.42 9.15 -30.01
N SER A 68 3.44 9.84 -31.16
CA SER A 68 4.22 11.06 -31.35
C SER A 68 3.84 12.12 -30.33
N ARG A 69 2.54 12.37 -30.14
CA ARG A 69 2.04 13.31 -29.13
C ARG A 69 2.50 12.96 -27.71
N TYR A 70 2.49 11.68 -27.35
CA TYR A 70 3.01 11.22 -26.06
C TYR A 70 4.51 11.47 -25.92
N ASP A 71 5.29 11.16 -26.95
CA ASP A 71 6.73 11.37 -26.96
C ASP A 71 7.10 12.86 -26.85
N ASP A 72 6.36 13.73 -27.52
CA ASP A 72 6.52 15.18 -27.44
C ASP A 72 6.25 15.71 -26.02
N LEU A 73 5.20 15.20 -25.35
CA LEU A 73 4.91 15.54 -23.95
C LEU A 73 6.07 15.12 -23.02
N LEU A 74 6.64 13.93 -23.21
CA LEU A 74 7.79 13.49 -22.43
C LEU A 74 9.09 14.23 -22.79
N ALA A 75 9.24 14.65 -24.05
CA ALA A 75 10.39 15.43 -24.49
C ALA A 75 10.38 16.86 -23.92
N GLY A 76 9.19 17.47 -23.81
CA GLY A 76 9.01 18.77 -23.15
C GLY A 76 9.32 18.76 -21.65
N ALA A 77 9.27 17.59 -21.00
CA ALA A 77 9.57 17.42 -19.57
C ALA A 77 11.07 17.35 -19.22
N ARG A 78 11.97 17.37 -20.22
CA ARG A 78 13.43 17.16 -20.07
C ARG A 78 14.23 18.16 -19.20
N PRO A 79 13.72 19.32 -18.73
CA PRO A 79 14.44 20.11 -17.72
C PRO A 79 14.35 19.54 -16.29
N HIS A 80 13.42 18.61 -16.01
CA HIS A 80 13.14 18.11 -14.66
C HIS A 80 12.87 16.60 -14.69
N ASP A 81 13.89 15.78 -14.43
CA ASP A 81 13.80 14.30 -14.50
C ASP A 81 12.62 13.71 -13.69
N ASP A 82 12.25 14.34 -12.58
CA ASP A 82 11.09 13.95 -11.76
C ASP A 82 9.76 14.02 -12.54
N VAL A 83 9.61 15.00 -13.44
CA VAL A 83 8.38 15.20 -14.22
C VAL A 83 8.15 14.07 -15.18
N ARG A 84 9.20 13.65 -15.88
CA ARG A 84 9.10 12.56 -16.84
C ARG A 84 8.57 11.29 -16.17
N ALA A 85 9.16 10.91 -15.02
CA ALA A 85 8.73 9.75 -14.26
C ALA A 85 7.28 9.88 -13.75
N VAL A 86 6.86 11.09 -13.40
CA VAL A 86 5.47 11.40 -13.02
C VAL A 86 4.51 11.26 -14.20
N LEU A 87 4.84 11.80 -15.37
CA LEU A 87 4.00 11.69 -16.58
C LEU A 87 3.90 10.24 -17.07
N GLU A 88 5.00 9.49 -17.02
CA GLU A 88 5.02 8.05 -17.29
C GLU A 88 4.09 7.30 -16.33
N ARG A 89 4.06 7.67 -15.04
CA ARG A 89 3.17 7.04 -14.06
C ARG A 89 1.69 7.37 -14.27
N VAL A 90 1.36 8.62 -14.59
CA VAL A 90 -0.01 9.00 -15.01
C VAL A 90 -0.44 8.18 -16.23
N PHE A 91 0.44 8.07 -17.22
CA PHE A 91 0.18 7.25 -18.39
C PHE A 91 0.22 5.75 -18.10
N ALA A 92 0.89 5.25 -17.07
CA ALA A 92 0.74 3.85 -16.67
C ALA A 92 -0.61 3.60 -15.98
N ALA A 93 -1.14 4.60 -15.26
CA ALA A 93 -2.35 4.50 -14.44
C ALA A 93 -3.68 4.43 -15.22
N GLY A 94 -3.66 4.46 -16.54
CA GLY A 94 -4.87 4.43 -17.37
C GLY A 94 -5.27 5.79 -17.96
N ALA A 95 -4.58 6.88 -17.61
CA ALA A 95 -4.94 8.22 -18.05
C ALA A 95 -4.89 8.39 -19.59
N SER A 96 -5.68 9.33 -20.11
CA SER A 96 -5.64 9.79 -21.49
C SER A 96 -4.44 10.72 -21.74
N LEU A 97 -4.08 10.95 -23.00
CA LEU A 97 -3.02 11.91 -23.34
C LEU A 97 -3.38 13.35 -22.95
N ASP A 98 -4.66 13.70 -22.93
CA ASP A 98 -5.10 15.02 -22.45
C ASP A 98 -4.87 15.18 -20.94
N ALA A 99 -5.06 14.11 -20.17
CA ALA A 99 -4.74 14.09 -18.74
C ALA A 99 -3.23 14.17 -18.47
N VAL A 100 -2.41 13.52 -19.30
CA VAL A 100 -0.95 13.66 -19.26
C VAL A 100 -0.54 15.11 -19.59
N ALA A 101 -1.11 15.68 -20.65
CA ALA A 101 -0.85 17.07 -21.05
C ALA A 101 -1.29 18.08 -19.98
N PHE A 102 -2.43 17.85 -19.34
CA PHE A 102 -2.91 18.66 -18.22
C PHE A 102 -1.90 18.69 -17.06
N LEU A 103 -1.37 17.52 -16.66
CA LEU A 103 -0.37 17.48 -15.59
C LEU A 103 0.93 18.15 -16.02
N ALA A 104 1.38 17.91 -17.25
CA ALA A 104 2.59 18.55 -17.79
C ALA A 104 2.50 20.08 -17.77
N ALA A 105 1.34 20.64 -18.14
CA ALA A 105 1.08 22.07 -18.10
C ALA A 105 0.93 22.62 -16.68
N THR A 106 0.36 21.83 -15.77
CA THR A 106 0.17 22.22 -14.36
C THR A 106 1.48 22.22 -13.58
N TRP A 107 2.43 21.35 -13.94
CA TRP A 107 3.63 21.09 -13.15
C TRP A 107 4.51 22.32 -12.83
N PRO A 108 4.77 23.24 -13.78
CA PRO A 108 5.58 24.42 -13.51
C PRO A 108 4.94 25.38 -12.49
N GLU A 109 3.61 25.35 -12.36
CA GLU A 109 2.85 26.21 -11.44
C GLU A 109 2.86 25.71 -9.98
N LEU A 110 3.27 24.47 -9.76
CA LEU A 110 3.31 23.87 -8.43
C LEU A 110 4.47 24.43 -7.61
N THR A 111 4.29 24.54 -6.30
CA THR A 111 5.41 24.79 -5.38
C THR A 111 6.34 23.56 -5.35
N ASP A 112 7.61 23.72 -4.95
CA ASP A 112 8.52 22.57 -4.81
C ASP A 112 7.99 21.51 -3.84
N ARG A 113 7.32 21.95 -2.78
CA ARG A 113 6.67 21.05 -1.83
C ARG A 113 5.56 20.26 -2.50
N ASP A 114 4.67 20.94 -3.23
CA ASP A 114 3.53 20.26 -3.88
C ASP A 114 4.04 19.32 -4.98
N ARG A 115 5.07 19.70 -5.75
CA ARG A 115 5.76 18.81 -6.70
C ARG A 115 6.28 17.54 -6.01
N ALA A 116 6.99 17.70 -4.89
CA ALA A 116 7.52 16.56 -4.13
C ALA A 116 6.41 15.62 -3.62
N GLN A 117 5.32 16.19 -3.07
CA GLN A 117 4.18 15.42 -2.57
C GLN A 117 3.40 14.72 -3.69
N VAL A 118 3.28 15.34 -4.88
CA VAL A 118 2.65 14.71 -6.04
C VAL A 118 3.53 13.61 -6.64
N ALA A 119 4.86 13.85 -6.74
CA ALA A 119 5.79 12.87 -7.30
C ALA A 119 5.94 11.62 -6.41
N ALA A 120 5.93 11.80 -5.09
CA ALA A 120 6.18 10.75 -4.12
C ALA A 120 5.35 10.94 -2.83
N PRO A 121 4.02 10.72 -2.88
CA PRO A 121 3.12 10.98 -1.73
C PRO A 121 3.39 10.10 -0.50
N LEU A 122 4.18 9.04 -0.65
CA LEU A 122 4.62 8.14 0.42
C LEU A 122 6.00 8.49 0.99
N ARG A 123 6.59 9.61 0.57
CA ARG A 123 7.86 10.13 1.10
C ARG A 123 7.60 11.44 1.85
N PRO A 124 7.96 11.52 3.14
CA PRO A 124 7.93 12.79 3.86
C PRO A 124 8.84 13.81 3.20
N VAL A 125 8.46 15.08 3.24
CA VAL A 125 9.30 16.18 2.72
C VAL A 125 10.39 16.51 3.75
N GLY A 126 11.64 16.60 3.28
CA GLY A 126 12.79 16.93 4.12
C GLY A 126 13.11 15.85 5.15
N ARG A 127 13.28 16.24 6.42
CA ARG A 127 13.61 15.33 7.54
C ARG A 127 12.40 14.93 8.39
N ALA A 128 11.19 15.32 7.98
CA ALA A 128 9.97 14.99 8.71
C ALA A 128 9.70 13.48 8.67
N ARG A 129 8.98 12.96 9.67
CA ARG A 129 8.42 11.61 9.63
C ARG A 129 6.97 11.59 9.19
N GLU A 130 6.26 12.68 9.37
CA GLU A 130 4.85 12.80 9.01
C GLU A 130 4.69 12.97 7.50
N LEU A 131 3.76 12.21 6.91
CA LEU A 131 3.30 12.42 5.55
C LEU A 131 2.26 13.53 5.56
N ARG A 132 2.39 14.44 4.60
CA ARG A 132 1.45 15.54 4.42
C ARG A 132 0.90 15.58 3.01
N LEU A 133 -0.36 15.97 2.92
CA LEU A 133 -1.06 16.36 1.71
C LEU A 133 -1.30 17.86 1.79
N ALA A 134 -0.56 18.63 1.01
CA ALA A 134 -0.31 20.05 1.28
C ALA A 134 0.20 20.25 2.72
N GLU A 135 -0.58 20.96 3.54
CA GLU A 135 -0.29 21.18 4.97
C GLU A 135 -0.94 20.13 5.88
N ALA A 136 -1.90 19.34 5.39
CA ALA A 136 -2.66 18.43 6.24
C ALA A 136 -1.90 17.11 6.46
N PRO A 137 -1.90 16.53 7.67
CA PRO A 137 -1.36 15.20 7.87
C PRO A 137 -2.17 14.17 7.08
N ALA A 138 -1.48 13.22 6.45
CA ALA A 138 -2.11 12.08 5.79
C ALA A 138 -2.53 11.06 6.86
N GLN A 139 -3.46 11.43 7.74
CA GLN A 139 -3.91 10.64 8.88
C GLN A 139 -5.27 9.99 8.59
N GLN A 140 -5.51 8.80 9.16
CA GLN A 140 -6.83 8.19 9.13
C GLN A 140 -7.84 9.06 9.90
N MET A 141 -9.05 9.16 9.37
CA MET A 141 -10.15 9.90 10.00
C MET A 141 -10.58 9.32 11.35
N ASP A 142 -10.75 7.99 11.44
CA ASP A 142 -11.27 7.31 12.62
C ASP A 142 -10.58 5.96 12.81
N PRO A 143 -10.67 5.29 13.98
CA PRO A 143 -9.97 4.02 14.26
C PRO A 143 -10.25 2.88 13.26
N THR A 144 -11.32 2.96 12.48
CA THR A 144 -11.74 1.95 11.50
C THR A 144 -11.36 2.30 10.05
N THR A 145 -10.74 3.46 9.81
CA THR A 145 -10.34 3.89 8.45
C THR A 145 -8.87 3.67 8.10
N CYS A 146 -8.08 2.99 8.95
CA CYS A 146 -6.67 2.65 8.67
C CYS A 146 -6.50 1.96 7.30
N GLY A 147 -7.33 0.95 7.01
CA GLY A 147 -7.31 0.24 5.73
C GLY A 147 -7.63 1.15 4.54
N SER A 148 -8.64 2.02 4.66
CA SER A 148 -8.99 2.95 3.57
C SER A 148 -7.96 4.08 3.38
N ALA A 149 -7.30 4.52 4.45
CA ALA A 149 -6.21 5.50 4.37
C ALA A 149 -5.00 4.88 3.65
N VAL A 150 -4.60 3.66 4.02
CA VAL A 150 -3.53 2.89 3.34
C VAL A 150 -3.83 2.68 1.86
N LEU A 151 -5.04 2.23 1.52
CA LEU A 151 -5.44 2.00 0.13
C LEU A 151 -5.53 3.30 -0.67
N GLY A 152 -5.97 4.41 -0.06
CA GLY A 152 -5.97 5.72 -0.69
C GLY A 152 -4.56 6.22 -0.99
N MET A 153 -3.61 6.06 -0.07
CA MET A 153 -2.21 6.44 -0.29
C MET A 153 -1.48 5.50 -1.26
N LEU A 154 -1.83 4.22 -1.30
CA LEU A 154 -1.37 3.29 -2.35
C LEU A 154 -1.86 3.72 -3.73
N ALA A 155 -3.13 4.12 -3.85
CA ALA A 155 -3.67 4.63 -5.11
C ALA A 155 -2.98 5.95 -5.51
N ALA A 156 -2.78 6.87 -4.57
CA ALA A 156 -2.11 8.15 -4.82
C ALA A 156 -0.66 7.97 -5.28
N SER A 157 0.07 6.97 -4.75
CA SER A 157 1.44 6.70 -5.17
C SER A 157 1.53 6.15 -6.59
N GLY A 158 0.49 5.41 -7.03
CA GLY A 158 0.35 4.88 -8.38
C GLY A 158 -0.29 5.84 -9.39
N ASP A 159 -1.03 6.86 -8.94
CA ASP A 159 -1.77 7.81 -9.78
C ASP A 159 -1.47 9.26 -9.38
N PRO A 160 -0.51 9.92 -10.06
CA PRO A 160 -0.15 11.30 -9.74
C PRO A 160 -1.27 12.33 -9.96
N LEU A 161 -2.32 12.02 -10.72
CA LEU A 161 -3.48 12.92 -10.82
C LEU A 161 -4.32 12.88 -9.54
N LEU A 162 -4.44 11.70 -8.91
CA LEU A 162 -5.05 11.60 -7.58
C LEU A 162 -4.21 12.36 -6.55
N ALA A 163 -2.88 12.20 -6.58
CA ALA A 163 -1.98 12.93 -5.68
C ALA A 163 -2.08 14.45 -5.88
N LEU A 164 -2.13 14.92 -7.14
CA LEU A 164 -2.33 16.33 -7.48
C LEU A 164 -3.64 16.86 -6.88
N TRP A 165 -4.74 16.14 -7.04
CA TRP A 165 -6.04 16.54 -6.49
C TRP A 165 -6.02 16.56 -4.96
N LEU A 166 -5.44 15.54 -4.30
CA LEU A 166 -5.32 15.50 -2.84
C LEU A 166 -4.55 16.73 -2.32
N VAL A 167 -3.40 17.03 -2.91
CA VAL A 167 -2.52 18.14 -2.48
C VAL A 167 -3.13 19.49 -2.82
N THR A 168 -3.53 19.72 -4.06
CA THR A 168 -3.83 21.06 -4.58
C THR A 168 -5.32 21.34 -4.78
N GLY A 169 -6.16 20.31 -4.80
CA GLY A 169 -7.57 20.39 -5.22
C GLY A 169 -7.76 20.52 -6.74
N ARG A 170 -6.68 20.69 -7.53
CA ARG A 170 -6.76 20.75 -8.99
C ARG A 170 -7.10 19.37 -9.56
N ARG A 171 -8.06 19.35 -10.47
CA ARG A 171 -8.49 18.16 -11.21
C ARG A 171 -8.60 18.48 -12.69
N MET A 172 -8.35 17.49 -13.53
CA MET A 172 -8.75 17.61 -14.93
C MET A 172 -10.28 17.44 -15.00
N PRO A 173 -11.04 18.36 -15.62
CA PRO A 173 -12.50 18.31 -15.63
C PRO A 173 -13.10 17.01 -16.20
N THR A 174 -12.40 16.37 -17.13
CA THR A 174 -12.85 15.16 -17.83
C THR A 174 -12.17 13.88 -17.36
N ALA A 175 -11.08 13.95 -16.59
CA ALA A 175 -10.45 12.75 -16.02
C ALA A 175 -11.08 12.43 -14.68
N ARG A 176 -12.00 11.46 -14.67
CA ARG A 176 -12.29 10.70 -13.45
C ARG A 176 -11.31 9.54 -13.40
N PRO A 177 -10.59 9.32 -12.29
CA PRO A 177 -9.83 8.10 -12.13
C PRO A 177 -10.79 6.92 -12.35
N TRP A 178 -10.49 6.04 -13.30
CA TRP A 178 -11.41 4.98 -13.73
C TRP A 178 -11.83 4.06 -12.56
N TRP A 179 -10.97 3.91 -11.56
CA TRP A 179 -11.24 3.16 -10.33
C TRP A 179 -12.14 3.91 -9.33
N LEU A 180 -12.24 5.23 -9.44
CA LEU A 180 -13.27 6.03 -8.77
C LEU A 180 -14.63 5.92 -9.48
N GLY A 181 -14.71 5.50 -10.74
CA GLY A 181 -15.99 5.32 -11.45
C GLY A 181 -16.91 6.56 -11.38
N THR A 182 -18.23 6.36 -11.23
CA THR A 182 -19.21 7.40 -10.88
C THR A 182 -19.25 7.71 -9.37
N ARG A 183 -18.30 7.21 -8.58
CA ARG A 183 -18.29 7.35 -7.12
C ARG A 183 -17.93 8.79 -6.81
N ALA A 184 -18.93 9.57 -6.43
CA ALA A 184 -18.75 10.87 -5.85
C ALA A 184 -17.82 10.73 -4.63
N VAL A 185 -16.54 11.06 -4.81
CA VAL A 185 -15.95 11.96 -3.80
C VAL A 185 -16.84 13.19 -3.86
N ALA A 186 -17.31 13.68 -2.71
CA ALA A 186 -18.10 14.90 -2.67
C ALA A 186 -17.23 16.06 -3.19
N ASP A 187 -17.20 16.19 -4.51
CA ASP A 187 -16.26 17.01 -5.27
C ASP A 187 -16.54 18.51 -5.11
N ASP A 188 -17.72 18.86 -4.59
CA ASP A 188 -18.21 20.23 -4.59
C ASP A 188 -18.14 20.93 -3.21
N VAL A 189 -17.60 20.27 -2.17
CA VAL A 189 -17.58 20.83 -0.79
C VAL A 189 -16.21 20.78 -0.09
N ALA A 190 -15.28 19.92 -0.52
CA ALA A 190 -13.99 19.78 0.17
C ALA A 190 -13.03 20.94 -0.16
N THR A 191 -12.98 21.93 0.73
CA THR A 191 -12.16 23.15 0.58
C THR A 191 -10.67 22.92 0.81
N ASP A 192 -10.28 21.89 1.57
CA ASP A 192 -8.89 21.62 1.95
C ASP A 192 -8.45 20.16 1.72
N ALA A 193 -7.14 19.92 1.86
CA ALA A 193 -6.52 18.61 1.62
C ALA A 193 -6.97 17.54 2.63
N ALA A 194 -7.21 17.91 3.89
CA ALA A 194 -7.68 16.99 4.92
C ALA A 194 -9.08 16.45 4.54
N SER A 195 -9.98 17.35 4.14
CA SER A 195 -11.35 17.05 3.73
C SER A 195 -11.40 16.18 2.48
N ARG A 196 -10.50 16.42 1.51
CA ARG A 196 -10.34 15.56 0.32
C ARG A 196 -9.86 14.16 0.68
N PHE A 197 -8.87 14.05 1.57
CA PHE A 197 -8.38 12.76 2.02
C PHE A 197 -9.43 11.98 2.83
N VAL A 198 -10.19 12.68 3.68
CA VAL A 198 -11.39 12.17 4.36
C VAL A 198 -12.41 11.62 3.35
N GLY A 199 -12.75 12.38 2.31
CA GLY A 199 -13.66 11.97 1.26
C GLY A 199 -13.18 10.70 0.53
N LEU A 200 -11.88 10.65 0.22
CA LEU A 200 -11.24 9.47 -0.38
C LEU A 200 -11.34 8.25 0.56
N GLN A 201 -11.01 8.39 1.85
CA GLN A 201 -11.10 7.30 2.82
C GLN A 201 -12.52 6.71 2.88
N LEU A 202 -13.55 7.55 2.92
CA LEU A 202 -14.94 7.10 2.93
C LEU A 202 -15.33 6.36 1.64
N ALA A 203 -14.90 6.87 0.48
CA ALA A 203 -15.15 6.23 -0.80
C ALA A 203 -14.48 4.85 -0.89
N VAL A 204 -13.22 4.76 -0.48
CA VAL A 204 -12.43 3.52 -0.45
C VAL A 204 -13.02 2.53 0.55
N ARG A 205 -13.40 2.95 1.76
CA ARG A 205 -14.06 2.09 2.76
C ARG A 205 -15.35 1.49 2.22
N ARG A 206 -16.19 2.28 1.55
CA ARG A 206 -17.41 1.78 0.90
C ARG A 206 -17.08 0.76 -0.19
N ALA A 207 -16.03 0.98 -0.96
CA ALA A 207 -15.62 0.07 -2.03
C ALA A 207 -15.06 -1.25 -1.49
N SER A 208 -14.16 -1.19 -0.50
CA SER A 208 -13.51 -2.37 0.08
C SER A 208 -14.48 -3.24 0.87
N ASN A 209 -15.47 -2.64 1.53
CA ASN A 209 -16.46 -3.37 2.34
C ASN A 209 -17.64 -3.90 1.52
N ARG A 210 -17.92 -3.35 0.33
CA ARG A 210 -19.07 -3.78 -0.49
C ARG A 210 -18.93 -5.24 -0.90
N SER A 211 -19.98 -6.02 -0.72
CA SER A 211 -20.04 -7.43 -1.17
C SER A 211 -18.84 -8.25 -0.69
N ALA A 212 -18.35 -7.95 0.52
CA ALA A 212 -17.21 -8.63 1.12
C ALA A 212 -17.64 -9.91 1.86
N LEU A 213 -18.93 -10.09 2.12
CA LEU A 213 -19.53 -11.32 2.66
C LEU A 213 -20.52 -11.89 1.63
N GLY A 214 -20.04 -12.12 0.40
CA GLY A 214 -20.90 -12.48 -0.73
C GLY A 214 -21.73 -11.25 -1.18
N PRO A 215 -23.08 -11.31 -1.19
CA PRO A 215 -23.88 -10.14 -1.55
C PRO A 215 -23.87 -9.05 -0.45
N LEU A 216 -23.51 -9.39 0.79
CA LEU A 216 -23.57 -8.48 1.94
C LEU A 216 -22.28 -7.67 2.11
N SER A 217 -22.44 -6.45 2.63
CA SER A 217 -21.33 -5.58 3.00
C SER A 217 -20.66 -6.03 4.30
N TRP A 218 -19.35 -5.85 4.39
CA TRP A 218 -18.61 -5.99 5.65
C TRP A 218 -19.06 -4.92 6.66
N PRO A 219 -19.27 -5.27 7.94
CA PRO A 219 -19.66 -4.30 8.96
C PRO A 219 -18.63 -3.17 9.08
N ALA A 220 -19.10 -1.93 8.96
CA ALA A 220 -18.22 -0.76 8.93
C ALA A 220 -17.36 -0.65 10.22
N GLY A 221 -17.92 -1.01 11.39
CA GLY A 221 -17.21 -0.98 12.67
C GLY A 221 -16.03 -1.95 12.79
N LEU A 222 -15.89 -2.90 11.85
CA LEU A 222 -14.77 -3.83 11.78
C LEU A 222 -13.68 -3.37 10.79
N GLY A 223 -13.76 -2.12 10.31
CA GLY A 223 -12.81 -1.56 9.38
C GLY A 223 -12.91 -2.18 7.98
N THR A 224 -11.76 -2.55 7.40
CA THR A 224 -11.66 -3.13 6.05
C THR A 224 -11.21 -4.59 6.15
N PRO A 225 -11.87 -5.57 5.49
CA PRO A 225 -11.39 -6.95 5.49
C PRO A 225 -10.25 -7.15 4.46
N PRO A 226 -9.30 -8.10 4.68
CA PRO A 226 -8.15 -8.29 3.79
C PRO A 226 -8.49 -8.55 2.31
N TRP A 227 -9.47 -9.40 2.03
CA TRP A 227 -9.93 -9.67 0.67
C TRP A 227 -10.66 -8.47 0.06
N GLY A 228 -11.35 -7.67 0.88
CA GLY A 228 -11.94 -6.39 0.48
C GLY A 228 -10.88 -5.39 0.07
N ALA A 229 -9.81 -5.29 0.86
CA ALA A 229 -8.63 -4.47 0.54
C ALA A 229 -7.95 -4.92 -0.75
N ALA A 230 -7.76 -6.22 -0.96
CA ALA A 230 -7.17 -6.74 -2.19
C ALA A 230 -7.99 -6.37 -3.45
N ARG A 231 -9.32 -6.44 -3.39
CA ARG A 231 -10.18 -6.01 -4.51
C ARG A 231 -10.17 -4.50 -4.75
N ALA A 232 -9.98 -3.71 -3.70
CA ALA A 232 -10.03 -2.25 -3.75
C ALA A 232 -8.65 -1.61 -3.98
N ALA A 233 -7.56 -2.36 -3.84
CA ALA A 233 -6.21 -1.88 -4.09
C ALA A 233 -6.00 -1.58 -5.57
N VAL A 234 -5.44 -0.40 -5.86
CA VAL A 234 -5.21 0.09 -7.20
C VAL A 234 -3.76 0.53 -7.33
N PHE A 235 -3.07 0.00 -8.31
CA PHE A 235 -1.74 0.46 -8.73
C PHE A 235 -1.53 0.06 -10.20
N PRO A 236 -0.87 0.89 -11.04
CA PRO A 236 -0.63 0.58 -12.45
C PRO A 236 0.01 -0.79 -12.67
N GLY A 237 -0.60 -1.62 -13.53
CA GLY A 237 -0.06 -2.94 -13.89
C GLY A 237 -0.09 -4.00 -12.78
N ALA A 238 -0.79 -3.75 -11.67
CA ALA A 238 -0.91 -4.70 -10.57
C ALA A 238 -2.37 -5.09 -10.33
N THR A 239 -2.62 -6.41 -10.23
CA THR A 239 -3.80 -6.93 -9.54
C THR A 239 -3.38 -7.35 -8.14
N PHE A 240 -4.27 -7.36 -7.15
CA PHE A 240 -3.89 -7.65 -5.77
C PHE A 240 -4.63 -8.87 -5.22
N ARG A 241 -3.93 -9.61 -4.34
CA ARG A 241 -4.45 -10.77 -3.62
C ARG A 241 -4.10 -10.67 -2.15
N SER A 242 -5.02 -11.10 -1.29
CA SER A 242 -4.79 -11.16 0.16
C SER A 242 -4.22 -12.52 0.55
N VAL A 243 -3.12 -12.53 1.32
CA VAL A 243 -2.42 -13.73 1.79
C VAL A 243 -2.30 -13.69 3.31
N MET A 244 -2.81 -14.72 3.98
CA MET A 244 -2.67 -14.88 5.44
C MET A 244 -1.23 -15.23 5.80
N ILE A 245 -0.71 -14.60 6.85
CA ILE A 245 0.62 -14.87 7.40
C ILE A 245 0.52 -15.91 8.52
N ASP A 246 1.44 -16.87 8.50
CA ASP A 246 1.71 -17.82 9.59
C ASP A 246 3.14 -17.58 10.04
N ASP A 247 3.30 -16.95 11.20
CA ASP A 247 4.60 -16.58 11.75
C ASP A 247 5.37 -17.79 12.29
N THR A 248 4.73 -18.95 12.47
CA THR A 248 5.42 -20.20 12.80
C THR A 248 6.04 -20.89 11.59
N ASP A 249 5.63 -20.49 10.38
CA ASP A 249 6.24 -20.92 9.12
C ASP A 249 7.28 -19.88 8.67
N THR A 250 8.45 -19.91 9.30
CA THR A 250 9.55 -18.96 9.00
C THR A 250 9.95 -19.00 7.52
N ARG A 251 9.91 -20.17 6.87
CA ARG A 251 10.21 -20.30 5.44
C ARG A 251 9.15 -19.60 4.60
N GLY A 252 7.87 -19.82 4.90
CA GLY A 252 6.75 -19.13 4.26
C GLY A 252 6.80 -17.62 4.45
N LEU A 253 7.08 -17.15 5.67
CA LEU A 253 7.21 -15.71 5.96
C LEU A 253 8.38 -15.09 5.19
N ARG A 254 9.55 -15.74 5.13
CA ARG A 254 10.68 -15.26 4.32
C ARG A 254 10.32 -15.18 2.83
N ALA A 255 9.59 -16.17 2.30
CA ALA A 255 9.14 -16.16 0.91
C ALA A 255 8.14 -15.02 0.65
N LEU A 256 7.23 -14.76 1.59
CA LEU A 256 6.26 -13.67 1.53
C LEU A 256 6.95 -12.30 1.53
N LEU A 257 7.90 -12.09 2.44
CA LEU A 257 8.70 -10.85 2.45
C LEU A 257 9.53 -10.70 1.17
N GLY A 258 10.06 -11.78 0.60
CA GLY A 258 10.72 -11.75 -0.71
C GLY A 258 9.80 -11.33 -1.86
N ARG A 259 8.50 -11.65 -1.79
CA ARG A 259 7.50 -11.13 -2.74
C ARG A 259 7.22 -9.66 -2.50
N ALA A 260 7.11 -9.25 -1.24
CA ALA A 260 6.93 -7.85 -0.87
C ALA A 260 8.11 -6.99 -1.37
N GLU A 261 9.35 -7.40 -1.13
CA GLU A 261 10.57 -6.72 -1.62
C GLU A 261 10.55 -6.50 -3.13
N ARG A 262 10.16 -7.53 -3.90
CA ARG A 262 10.07 -7.39 -5.37
C ARG A 262 8.94 -6.46 -5.80
N ALA A 263 7.82 -6.43 -5.07
CA ALA A 263 6.77 -5.43 -5.30
C ALA A 263 7.28 -4.01 -5.00
N LEU A 264 7.99 -3.83 -3.88
CA LEU A 264 8.60 -2.54 -3.50
C LEU A 264 9.65 -2.10 -4.52
N ALA A 265 10.46 -3.02 -5.06
CA ALA A 265 11.44 -2.73 -6.11
C ALA A 265 10.77 -2.23 -7.40
N ALA A 266 9.54 -2.68 -7.68
CA ALA A 266 8.70 -2.17 -8.77
C ALA A 266 7.94 -0.87 -8.40
N GLY A 267 8.14 -0.33 -7.19
CA GLY A 267 7.47 0.86 -6.67
C GLY A 267 6.08 0.61 -6.09
N VAL A 268 5.64 -0.65 -5.97
CA VAL A 268 4.30 -1.02 -5.51
C VAL A 268 4.32 -1.26 -3.99
N GLY A 269 3.60 -0.42 -3.25
CA GLY A 269 3.43 -0.59 -1.80
C GLY A 269 2.62 -1.85 -1.44
N VAL A 270 2.88 -2.42 -0.26
CA VAL A 270 2.24 -3.65 0.22
C VAL A 270 1.47 -3.38 1.51
N PRO A 271 0.12 -3.36 1.48
CA PRO A 271 -0.66 -3.27 2.71
C PRO A 271 -0.43 -4.49 3.60
N LEU A 272 -0.13 -4.25 4.87
CA LEU A 272 0.01 -5.27 5.91
C LEU A 272 -1.07 -5.07 6.96
N PHE A 273 -1.80 -6.14 7.25
CA PHE A 273 -2.73 -6.18 8.36
C PHE A 273 -1.98 -6.61 9.60
N THR A 274 -2.07 -5.83 10.67
CA THR A 274 -1.32 -6.04 11.91
C THR A 274 -2.24 -6.36 13.08
N GLY A 275 -1.70 -7.12 14.04
CA GLY A 275 -2.43 -7.62 15.21
C GLY A 275 -1.47 -8.06 16.32
N GLY A 276 -2.06 -8.40 17.47
CA GLY A 276 -1.35 -8.78 18.68
C GLY A 276 -1.22 -10.29 18.88
N ASP A 277 -0.72 -10.66 20.04
CA ASP A 277 -0.57 -12.05 20.48
C ASP A 277 -1.84 -12.60 21.11
N LEU A 278 -2.06 -13.91 21.03
CA LEU A 278 -3.11 -14.60 21.79
C LEU A 278 -2.95 -14.44 23.31
N GLY A 279 -1.72 -14.20 23.80
CA GLY A 279 -1.45 -13.92 25.21
C GLY A 279 -2.13 -12.65 25.73
N GLY A 280 -2.52 -11.73 24.84
CA GLY A 280 -3.34 -10.56 25.16
C GLY A 280 -4.86 -10.76 24.97
N GLY A 281 -5.29 -11.99 24.66
CA GLY A 281 -6.67 -12.37 24.39
C GLY A 281 -7.00 -12.52 22.90
N VAL A 282 -8.03 -13.32 22.59
CA VAL A 282 -8.46 -13.63 21.19
C VAL A 282 -8.79 -12.36 20.41
N ALA A 283 -9.41 -11.37 21.06
CA ALA A 283 -9.76 -10.10 20.43
C ALA A 283 -8.54 -9.24 20.05
N ALA A 284 -7.39 -9.43 20.70
CA ALA A 284 -6.13 -8.76 20.39
C ALA A 284 -5.38 -9.44 19.23
N ALA A 285 -5.64 -10.73 18.99
CA ALA A 285 -4.96 -11.52 17.98
C ALA A 285 -5.62 -11.49 16.58
N VAL A 286 -6.81 -10.89 16.47
CA VAL A 286 -7.46 -10.59 15.19
C VAL A 286 -6.77 -9.39 14.55
N PRO A 287 -6.55 -9.33 13.22
CA PRO A 287 -5.98 -8.16 12.59
C PRO A 287 -6.85 -6.93 12.85
N ARG A 288 -6.29 -5.91 13.50
CA ARG A 288 -7.02 -4.71 13.95
C ARG A 288 -6.64 -3.45 13.19
N HIS A 289 -5.47 -3.47 12.57
CA HIS A 289 -4.88 -2.29 11.99
C HIS A 289 -4.24 -2.62 10.65
N VAL A 290 -4.10 -1.61 9.79
CA VAL A 290 -3.52 -1.76 8.46
C VAL A 290 -2.46 -0.69 8.29
N VAL A 291 -1.26 -1.11 7.91
CA VAL A 291 -0.15 -0.23 7.57
C VAL A 291 0.28 -0.47 6.12
N LEU A 292 1.04 0.45 5.54
CA LEU A 292 1.55 0.30 4.18
C LEU A 292 3.08 0.17 4.19
N LEU A 293 3.59 -0.99 3.81
CA LEU A 293 5.01 -1.18 3.55
C LEU A 293 5.38 -0.48 2.24
N THR A 294 6.42 0.33 2.26
CA THR A 294 6.89 1.16 1.13
C THR A 294 8.40 1.01 0.92
N PRO A 295 8.91 1.33 -0.29
CA PRO A 295 10.34 1.31 -0.55
C PRO A 295 11.06 2.27 0.40
N ALA A 296 12.23 1.89 0.91
CA ALA A 296 13.00 2.75 1.80
C ALA A 296 13.23 4.13 1.19
N ALA A 297 13.12 5.17 2.02
CA ALA A 297 13.40 6.55 1.63
C ALA A 297 14.86 6.74 1.22
N THR A 298 15.79 5.99 1.82
CA THR A 298 17.23 6.06 1.55
C THR A 298 17.72 4.70 1.04
N PRO A 299 18.48 4.64 -0.07
CA PRO A 299 19.13 3.41 -0.49
C PRO A 299 20.14 2.92 0.57
N PRO A 300 20.40 1.60 0.65
CA PRO A 300 21.36 1.05 1.61
C PRO A 300 22.77 1.61 1.37
N GLY A 301 23.48 1.89 2.45
CA GLY A 301 24.88 2.33 2.39
C GLY A 301 25.84 1.20 1.97
N PRO A 302 27.08 1.54 1.56
CA PRO A 302 28.11 0.54 1.28
C PRO A 302 28.33 -0.37 2.51
N GLY A 303 28.21 -1.69 2.34
CA GLY A 303 28.37 -2.67 3.43
C GLY A 303 27.08 -3.08 4.15
N GLU A 304 25.93 -2.44 3.86
CA GLU A 304 24.62 -2.85 4.39
C GLU A 304 23.91 -3.89 3.50
N VAL A 305 24.63 -4.59 2.61
CA VAL A 305 24.05 -5.57 1.69
C VAL A 305 24.24 -6.98 2.26
N GLY A 306 23.18 -7.52 2.85
CA GLY A 306 23.09 -8.89 3.34
C GLY A 306 21.68 -9.44 3.15
N PRO A 307 21.48 -10.76 3.15
CA PRO A 307 20.16 -11.36 2.88
C PRO A 307 19.07 -10.96 3.89
N GLU A 308 19.44 -10.46 5.07
CA GLU A 308 18.50 -9.98 6.11
C GLU A 308 18.53 -8.45 6.31
N SER A 309 19.32 -7.71 5.53
CA SER A 309 19.49 -6.27 5.71
C SER A 309 18.44 -5.40 5.02
N GLY A 310 17.42 -6.00 4.43
CA GLY A 310 16.34 -5.29 3.73
C GLY A 310 15.77 -4.19 4.63
N ARG A 311 15.90 -2.94 4.20
CA ARG A 311 15.32 -1.76 4.85
C ARG A 311 14.06 -1.36 4.09
N TYR A 312 13.03 -1.03 4.86
CA TYR A 312 11.75 -0.55 4.38
C TYR A 312 11.35 0.69 5.15
N THR A 313 10.34 1.35 4.61
CA THR A 313 9.54 2.28 5.39
C THR A 313 8.13 1.75 5.51
N VAL A 314 7.44 2.14 6.58
CA VAL A 314 6.04 1.78 6.82
C VAL A 314 5.26 3.05 7.11
N TYR A 315 4.27 3.34 6.26
CA TYR A 315 3.28 4.38 6.55
C TYR A 315 2.25 3.82 7.54
N GLU A 316 2.16 4.48 8.69
CA GLU A 316 1.26 4.17 9.79
C GLU A 316 0.15 5.23 9.83
N PRO A 317 -1.10 4.87 9.48
CA PRO A 317 -2.14 5.86 9.22
C PRO A 317 -2.75 6.48 10.49
N SER A 318 -2.62 5.89 11.69
CA SER A 318 -3.11 6.49 12.95
C SER A 318 -2.33 7.74 13.32
N SER A 319 -1.04 7.77 13.08
CA SER A 319 -0.17 8.93 13.30
C SER A 319 0.08 9.74 12.03
N GLY A 320 -0.23 9.19 10.86
CA GLY A 320 0.13 9.79 9.58
C GLY A 320 1.64 9.77 9.31
N ALA A 321 2.41 8.98 10.07
CA ALA A 321 3.87 8.97 10.02
C ALA A 321 4.45 7.79 9.25
N VAL A 322 5.71 7.93 8.87
CA VAL A 322 6.52 6.91 8.23
C VAL A 322 7.62 6.46 9.17
N HIS A 323 7.73 5.14 9.34
CA HIS A 323 8.67 4.49 10.23
C HIS A 323 9.63 3.62 9.44
N ALA A 324 10.92 3.69 9.74
CA ALA A 324 11.87 2.73 9.21
C ALA A 324 11.66 1.36 9.89
N VAL A 325 11.73 0.29 9.10
CA VAL A 325 11.64 -1.10 9.56
C VAL A 325 12.62 -1.94 8.75
N THR A 326 13.23 -2.93 9.38
CA THR A 326 14.10 -3.90 8.73
C THR A 326 13.40 -5.23 8.50
N ARG A 327 13.95 -6.04 7.60
CA ARG A 327 13.50 -7.40 7.35
C ARG A 327 13.61 -8.28 8.60
N ALA A 328 14.72 -8.18 9.33
CA ALA A 328 14.92 -8.91 10.58
C ALA A 328 13.81 -8.62 11.60
N GLU A 329 13.42 -7.35 11.73
CA GLU A 329 12.35 -6.93 12.64
C GLU A 329 10.96 -7.47 12.28
N LEU A 330 10.68 -7.68 10.99
CA LEU A 330 9.44 -8.31 10.53
C LEU A 330 9.49 -9.85 10.64
N LEU A 331 10.67 -10.46 10.54
CA LEU A 331 10.87 -11.91 10.67
C LEU A 331 10.87 -12.39 12.11
N ALA A 332 11.38 -11.58 13.03
CA ALA A 332 11.48 -11.87 14.45
C ALA A 332 10.90 -10.69 15.26
N PRO A 333 9.57 -10.56 15.33
CA PRO A 333 8.95 -9.47 16.08
C PRO A 333 9.22 -9.62 17.58
N ASP A 334 9.59 -8.50 18.22
CA ASP A 334 9.90 -8.42 19.65
C ASP A 334 8.98 -7.39 20.32
N GLY A 335 7.69 -7.72 20.35
CA GLY A 335 6.65 -6.87 20.93
C GLY A 335 6.11 -5.78 20.03
N ALA A 336 5.31 -4.88 20.64
CA ALA A 336 4.58 -3.81 19.98
C ALA A 336 5.51 -2.80 19.30
N ARG A 337 5.16 -2.40 18.07
CA ARG A 337 5.97 -1.45 17.28
C ARG A 337 5.12 -0.29 16.78
N ALA A 338 5.65 0.93 16.88
CA ALA A 338 5.02 2.12 16.31
C ALA A 338 4.75 1.93 14.82
N ALA A 339 5.70 1.38 14.07
CA ALA A 339 5.55 1.09 12.64
C ALA A 339 4.39 0.15 12.28
N LEU A 340 3.87 -0.63 13.24
CA LEU A 340 2.77 -1.56 13.04
C LEU A 340 1.47 -1.07 13.71
N GLY A 341 1.39 0.21 14.10
CA GLY A 341 0.25 0.77 14.82
C GLY A 341 0.18 0.36 16.29
N GLY A 342 1.33 0.09 16.91
CA GLY A 342 1.41 -0.41 18.30
C GLY A 342 1.17 -1.91 18.42
N TRP A 343 1.08 -2.63 17.31
CA TRP A 343 0.91 -4.08 17.27
C TRP A 343 2.25 -4.81 17.14
N SER A 344 2.27 -6.09 17.52
CA SER A 344 3.49 -6.88 17.49
C SER A 344 3.75 -7.50 16.11
N HIS A 345 2.69 -7.81 15.35
CA HIS A 345 2.81 -8.74 14.22
C HIS A 345 2.08 -8.31 12.97
N ALA A 346 2.59 -8.76 11.81
CA ALA A 346 1.83 -8.82 10.58
C ALA A 346 1.08 -10.16 10.48
N CYS A 347 -0.23 -10.09 10.28
CA CYS A 347 -1.15 -11.24 10.25
C CYS A 347 -1.68 -11.53 8.84
N TRP A 348 -1.66 -10.53 7.95
CA TRP A 348 -2.06 -10.66 6.55
C TRP A 348 -1.25 -9.68 5.69
N ALA A 349 -1.04 -10.03 4.43
CA ALA A 349 -0.50 -9.12 3.43
C ALA A 349 -1.45 -9.02 2.23
N VAL A 350 -1.54 -7.85 1.64
CA VAL A 350 -2.15 -7.64 0.32
C VAL A 350 -1.02 -7.44 -0.68
N LEU A 351 -0.75 -8.47 -1.46
CA LEU A 351 0.37 -8.49 -2.40
C LEU A 351 -0.15 -8.33 -3.82
N PRO A 352 0.62 -7.67 -4.71
CA PRO A 352 0.33 -7.77 -6.12
C PRO A 352 0.43 -9.24 -6.55
N GLY A 353 -0.51 -9.70 -7.37
CA GLY A 353 -0.56 -11.03 -7.98
C GLY A 353 -0.66 -10.91 -9.49
N ALA A 354 -0.25 -11.97 -10.19
CA ALA A 354 -0.54 -12.15 -11.61
C ALA A 354 -2.06 -12.26 -11.83
#